data_AF-A0A2A5YGI3-F1
#
_entry.id   AF-A0A2A5YGI3-F1
#
_cell.length_a   1.000
_cell.length_b   1.000
_cell.length_c   1.000
_cell.angle_alpha   90.00
_cell.angle_beta   90.00
_cell.angle_gamma   90.00
#
_symmetry.space_group_name_H-M   'P 1'
#
loop_
_entity.id
_entity.type
_entity.pdbx_description
1 polymer ?
#
loop_
_entity_poly.entity_id
_entity_poly.type
_entity_poly.pdbx_seq_one_letter_code
_entity_poly.pdbx_strand_id
1 'polypeptide(L)' 'MDTVLVGGTVFLVAAGAIFLGIDRIGKSDMPERRKRLVTYALMGGLIVLTVGIFHWHRAVYMAAYTAGS' A
#
# COMPACT_ATOMS: atom_id res chain seq x y z
N MET A 1 -0.16 -8.03 19.40
CA MET A 1 0.62 -8.12 18.13
C MET A 1 0.76 -6.71 17.59
N ASP A 2 1.99 -6.26 17.33
CA ASP A 2 2.31 -4.89 16.88
C ASP A 2 1.81 -4.64 15.46
N THR A 3 0.49 -4.45 15.34
CA THR A 3 -0.22 -4.17 14.09
C THR A 3 0.29 -2.90 13.40
N VAL A 4 0.84 -1.97 14.17
CA VAL A 4 1.47 -0.75 13.67
C VAL A 4 2.75 -1.07 12.90
N LEU A 5 3.61 -1.94 13.44
CA LEU A 5 4.83 -2.38 12.76
C LEU A 5 4.50 -3.20 11.50
N VAL A 6 3.55 -4.14 11.61
CA VAL A 6 3.12 -4.96 10.47
C VAL A 6 2.49 -4.10 9.36
N GLY A 7 1.61 -3.16 9.71
CA GLY A 7 1.00 -2.23 8.75
C GLY A 7 2.05 -1.33 8.09
N GLY A 8 3.00 -0.81 8.86
CA GLY A 8 4.11 -0.01 8.34
C GLY A 8 5.04 -0.79 7.41
N THR A 9 5.39 -2.03 7.74
CA THR A 9 6.20 -2.90 6.88
C THR A 9 5.50 -3.22 5.57
N VAL A 10 4.20 -3.54 5.60
CA VAL A 10 3.41 -3.80 4.38
C VAL A 10 3.34 -2.55 3.50
N PHE A 11 3.17 -1.36 4.10
CA PHE A 11 3.22 -0.09 3.36
C PHE A 11 4.57 0.15 2.69
N LEU A 12 5.67 -0.08 3.40
CA LEU A 12 7.03 0.11 2.88
C LEU A 12 7.35 -0.86 1.75
N VAL A 13 6.99 -2.14 1.89
CA VAL A 13 7.19 -3.15 0.83
C VAL A 13 6.37 -2.79 -0.40
N ALA A 14 5.11 -2.37 -0.22
CA ALA A 14 4.28 -1.95 -1.33
C ALA A 14 4.83 -0.69 -2.01
N ALA A 15 5.22 0.34 -1.26
CA ALA A 15 5.85 1.54 -1.80
C ALA A 15 7.15 1.21 -2.58
N GLY A 16 7.96 0.29 -2.07
CA GLY A 16 9.17 -0.18 -2.75
C GLY A 16 8.86 -0.92 -4.06
N ALA A 17 7.89 -1.83 -4.07
CA ALA A 17 7.46 -2.55 -5.26
C ALA A 17 6.87 -1.61 -6.32
N ILE A 18 6.12 -0.61 -5.87
CA ILE A 18 5.57 0.48 -6.67
C ILE A 18 6.69 1.27 -7.34
N PHE A 19 7.68 1.71 -6.57
CA PHE A 19 8.80 2.51 -7.06
C PHE A 19 9.67 1.73 -8.05
N LEU A 20 9.92 0.45 -7.76
CA LEU A 20 10.65 -0.45 -8.66
C LEU A 20 9.88 -0.71 -9.96
N GLY A 21 8.54 -0.81 -9.87
CA GLY A 21 7.65 -0.88 -11.02
C GLY A 21 7.76 0.37 -11.90
N ILE A 22 7.78 1.58 -11.31
CA ILE A 22 7.99 2.82 -12.06
C ILE A 22 9.36 2.84 -12.73
N ASP A 23 10.44 2.54 -12.00
CA ASP A 23 11.81 2.60 -12.53
C ASP A 23 12.00 1.61 -13.69
N ARG A 24 11.47 0.39 -13.54
CA ARG A 24 11.49 -0.65 -14.57
C ARG A 24 10.71 -0.25 -15.81
N ILE A 25 9.55 0.39 -15.64
CA ILE A 25 8.69 0.86 -16.73
C ILE A 25 9.28 2.11 -17.40
N GLY A 26 9.95 2.97 -16.65
CA GLY A 26 10.63 4.16 -17.15
C GLY A 26 11.84 3.85 -18.02
N LYS A 27 12.56 2.76 -17.72
CA LYS A 27 13.65 2.21 -18.54
C LYS A 27 13.17 1.45 -19.78
N SER A 28 11.90 1.06 -19.81
CA SER A 28 11.31 0.41 -20.98
C SER A 28 10.85 1.49 -21.97
N ASP A 29 11.04 1.27 -23.27
CA ASP A 29 10.59 2.14 -24.37
C ASP A 29 9.05 2.06 -24.53
N MET A 30 8.34 2.29 -23.42
CA MET A 30 6.92 2.00 -23.25
C MET A 30 6.14 3.31 -23.35
N PRO A 31 5.04 3.36 -24.13
CA PRO A 31 4.40 4.60 -24.55
C PRO A 31 3.92 5.47 -23.38
N GLU A 32 3.97 6.80 -23.51
CA GLU A 32 3.55 7.84 -22.53
C GLU A 32 2.26 7.50 -21.77
N ARG A 33 1.31 6.86 -22.46
CA ARG A 33 0.01 6.47 -21.91
C ARG A 33 0.12 5.44 -20.78
N ARG A 34 1.06 4.51 -20.88
CA ARG A 34 1.36 3.51 -19.83
C ARG A 34 2.10 4.13 -18.66
N LYS A 35 3.03 5.07 -18.89
CA LYS A 35 3.66 5.87 -17.80
C LYS A 35 2.61 6.58 -16.96
N ARG A 36 1.64 7.27 -17.57
CA ARG A 36 0.55 7.93 -16.85
C ARG A 36 -0.36 6.94 -16.10
N LEU A 37 -0.75 5.84 -16.75
CA LEU A 37 -1.58 4.80 -16.12
C LEU A 37 -0.92 4.20 -14.88
N VAL A 38 0.39 3.96 -14.95
CA VAL A 38 1.17 3.47 -13.81
C VAL A 38 1.20 4.51 -12.71
N THR A 39 1.54 5.77 -12.98
CA THR A 39 1.49 6.83 -11.96
C THR A 39 0.12 6.94 -11.28
N TYR A 40 -0.98 6.88 -12.04
CA TYR A 40 -2.33 6.89 -11.46
C TYR A 40 -2.64 5.62 -10.66
N ALA A 41 -2.24 4.45 -11.15
CA ALA A 41 -2.41 3.19 -10.43
C ALA A 41 -1.63 3.16 -9.12
N LEU A 42 -0.49 3.84 -9.06
CA LEU A 42 0.35 3.93 -7.87
C LEU A 42 -0.20 4.89 -6.83
N MET A 43 -0.68 6.05 -7.26
CA MET A 43 -1.45 6.97 -6.42
C MET A 43 -2.70 6.29 -5.87
N GLY A 44 -3.47 5.59 -6.72
CA GLY A 44 -4.64 4.82 -6.29
C GLY A 44 -4.27 3.68 -5.34
N GLY A 45 -3.19 2.96 -5.63
CA GLY A 45 -2.65 1.88 -4.80
C GLY A 45 -2.28 2.36 -3.41
N LEU A 46 -1.62 3.52 -3.30
CA LEU A 46 -1.29 4.18 -2.04
C LEU A 46 -2.53 4.52 -1.21
N ILE A 47 -3.59 5.04 -1.85
CA ILE A 47 -4.84 5.37 -1.17
C ILE A 47 -5.52 4.10 -0.63
N VAL A 48 -5.65 3.06 -1.48
CA VAL A 48 -6.27 1.78 -1.09
C VAL A 48 -5.47 1.10 0.02
N LEU A 49 -4.14 1.13 -0.04
CA LEU A 49 -3.28 0.60 1.01
C LEU A 49 -3.48 1.31 2.34
N THR A 50 -3.52 2.64 2.31
CA THR A 50 -3.72 3.44 3.52
C THR A 50 -5.08 3.14 4.15
N VAL A 51 -6.14 3.06 3.33
CA VAL A 51 -7.49 2.67 3.78
C VAL A 51 -7.51 1.25 4.34
N GLY A 52 -6.85 0.31 3.66
CA GLY A 52 -6.75 -1.09 4.09
C GLY A 52 -6.03 -1.24 5.43
N ILE A 53 -4.92 -0.53 5.63
CA ILE A 53 -4.17 -0.50 6.90
C ILE A 53 -5.04 0.10 8.00
N PHE A 54 -5.74 1.21 7.75
CA PHE A 54 -6.64 1.81 8.73
C PHE A 54 -7.81 0.90 9.09
N HIS A 55 -8.41 0.23 8.10
CA HIS A 55 -9.50 -0.70 8.32
C HIS A 55 -9.05 -1.93 9.13
N TRP A 56 -7.91 -2.50 8.78
CA TRP A 56 -7.30 -3.61 9.51
C TRP A 56 -6.91 -3.21 10.94
N HIS A 57 -6.30 -2.04 11.11
CA HIS A 57 -5.95 -1.51 12.43
C HIS A 57 -7.19 -1.33 13.31
N ARG A 58 -8.28 -0.76 12.75
CA ARG A 58 -9.56 -0.63 13.45
C ARG A 58 -10.19 -1.98 13.78
N ALA A 59 -10.15 -2.95 12.87
CA ALA A 59 -10.69 -4.30 13.09
C ALA A 59 -9.92 -5.04 14.20
N VAL A 60 -8.59 -4.96 14.20
CA VAL A 60 -7.77 -5.56 15.26
C VAL A 60 -7.96 -4.83 16.59
N TYR A 61 -8.07 -3.50 16.59
CA TYR A 61 -8.37 -2.73 17.79
C TYR A 61 -9.72 -3.11 18.40
N MET A 62 -10.77 -3.26 17.57
CA MET A 62 -12.08 -3.72 18.01
C MET A 62 -12.03 -5.14 18.55
N ALA A 63 -11.35 -6.07 17.85
CA ALA A 63 -11.20 -7.45 18.32
C ALA A 63 -10.43 -7.55 19.64
N ALA A 64 -9.40 -6.73 19.84
CA ALA A 64 -8.68 -6.64 21.10
C ALA A 64 -9.54 -6.06 22.23
N TYR A 65 -10.44 -5.11 21.94
CA TYR A 65 -11.40 -4.57 22.90
C TYR A 65 -12.45 -5.59 23.32
N THR A 66 -12.98 -6.38 22.39
CA THR A 66 -14.02 -7.38 22.71
C THR A 66 -13.47 -8.63 23.39
N ALA A 67 -12.18 -8.97 23.18
CA ALA A 67 -11.53 -10.09 23.87
C ALA A 67 -11.17 -9.79 25.33
N GLY A 68 -11.31 -8.54 25.79
CA GLY A 68 -11.02 -8.09 27.16
C GLY A 68 -12.25 -7.84 28.04
N SER A 69 -13.47 -8.11 27.56
CA SER A 69 -14.75 -8.01 28.30
C SER A 69 -15.38 -9.38 28.49
#